data_AF-A0A3D5JYI4-F1
#
_entry.id   AF-A0A3D5JYI4-F1
#
_cell.length_a   1.000
_cell.length_b   1.000
_cell.length_c   1.000
_cell.angle_alpha   90.00
_cell.angle_beta   90.00
_cell.angle_gamma   90.00
#
_symmetry.space_group_name_H-M   'P 1'
#
loop_
_entity.id
_entity.type
_entity.pdbx_description
1 polymer ?
#
loop_
_entity_poly.entity_id
_entity_poly.type
_entity_poly.pdbx_seq_one_letter_code
_entity_poly.pdbx_strand_id
1 'polypeptide(L)'
;MLAAKDSEGDGASNKAELGDPDVDGKPTVGAELTNRGNSKSKPSKPVESVVPKLVIENPKFPFSLRFITLKGQDYEVQSTADFQSWTTLAKIKGTSTEKVFADRRKAIYPRQYYRVKLKE
;
A
#
# COMPACT_ATOMS: atom_id res chain seq x y z
N MET A 1 -14.32 5.95 20.61
CA MET A 1 -15.65 6.59 20.45
C MET A 1 -15.45 7.94 19.77
N LEU A 2 -15.62 7.98 18.44
CA LEU A 2 -15.52 9.20 17.64
C LEU A 2 -16.92 9.79 17.35
N ALA A 3 -17.93 8.93 17.18
CA ALA A 3 -19.35 9.28 16.98
C ALA A 3 -20.01 10.04 18.14
N ALA A 4 -19.44 9.97 19.36
CA ALA A 4 -20.06 10.61 20.53
C ALA A 4 -19.78 12.13 20.65
N LYS A 5 -19.12 12.75 19.67
CA LYS A 5 -18.61 14.14 19.77
C LYS A 5 -19.32 15.17 18.89
N ASP A 6 -20.28 14.77 18.06
CA ASP A 6 -21.04 15.65 17.17
C ASP A 6 -22.56 15.38 17.18
N SER A 7 -23.07 14.59 18.13
CA SER A 7 -24.51 14.47 18.36
C SER A 7 -25.05 15.83 18.81
N GLU A 8 -25.79 16.52 17.93
CA GLU A 8 -26.37 17.86 18.18
C GLU A 8 -27.49 17.85 19.26
N GLY A 9 -27.63 16.76 20.01
CA GLY A 9 -28.56 16.63 21.14
C GLY A 9 -30.03 16.48 20.73
N ASP A 10 -30.32 16.39 19.42
CA ASP A 10 -31.67 16.23 18.87
C ASP A 10 -32.05 14.75 18.59
N GLY A 11 -31.12 13.83 18.82
CA GLY A 11 -31.33 12.39 18.64
C GLY A 11 -31.42 11.96 17.18
N ALA A 12 -31.05 12.81 16.20
CA ALA A 12 -31.08 12.48 14.79
C ALA A 12 -29.67 12.57 14.18
N SER A 13 -29.15 11.44 13.71
CA SER A 13 -27.93 11.40 12.90
C SER A 13 -28.17 12.16 11.59
N ASN A 14 -27.54 13.32 11.41
CA ASN A 14 -27.36 13.84 10.06
C ASN A 14 -26.54 12.78 9.30
N LYS A 15 -26.96 12.38 8.09
CA LYS A 15 -26.46 11.20 7.36
C LYS A 15 -24.98 11.26 6.91
N ALA A 16 -24.14 12.00 7.64
CA ALA A 16 -22.76 12.32 7.36
C ALA A 16 -21.91 12.33 8.65
N GLU A 17 -22.21 11.45 9.62
CA GLU A 17 -21.40 11.29 10.83
C GLU A 17 -19.94 10.95 10.46
N LEU A 18 -19.01 11.62 11.12
CA LEU A 18 -17.59 11.48 10.84
C LEU A 18 -17.10 10.07 11.21
N GLY A 19 -16.89 9.24 10.19
CA GLY A 19 -16.37 7.87 10.34
C GLY A 19 -17.44 6.79 10.26
N ASP A 20 -18.71 7.15 10.08
CA ASP A 20 -19.85 6.22 10.02
C ASP A 20 -20.73 6.55 8.78
N PRO A 21 -20.35 6.03 7.59
CA PRO A 21 -21.08 6.28 6.34
C PRO A 21 -22.38 5.47 6.22
N ASP A 22 -22.56 4.43 7.02
CA ASP A 22 -23.73 3.55 7.07
C ASP A 22 -24.76 3.94 8.15
N VAL A 23 -24.43 4.92 9.00
CA VAL A 23 -25.30 5.51 10.02
C VAL A 23 -25.72 4.48 11.07
N ASP A 24 -24.79 3.60 11.47
CA ASP A 24 -25.02 2.50 12.43
C ASP A 24 -24.54 2.81 13.87
N GLY A 25 -23.98 4.00 14.08
CA GLY A 25 -23.38 4.48 15.32
C GLY A 25 -22.00 3.88 15.59
N LYS A 26 -21.33 3.26 14.61
CA LYS A 26 -19.99 2.67 14.74
C LYS A 26 -19.02 3.33 13.76
N PRO A 27 -17.93 3.93 14.25
CA PRO A 27 -16.88 4.37 13.34
C PRO A 27 -16.23 3.17 12.65
N THR A 28 -16.06 3.27 11.34
CA THR A 28 -15.23 2.38 10.54
C THR A 28 -13.84 2.22 11.16
N VAL A 29 -13.38 0.97 11.26
CA VAL A 29 -12.10 0.60 11.86
C VAL A 29 -10.97 1.30 11.09
N GLY A 30 -10.23 2.19 11.76
CA GLY A 30 -9.10 2.94 11.19
C GLY A 30 -9.38 4.40 10.82
N ALA A 31 -10.58 4.94 11.06
CA ALA A 31 -10.85 6.36 10.87
C ALA A 31 -10.18 7.21 11.97
N GLU A 32 -9.29 8.14 11.60
CA GLU A 32 -8.68 9.12 12.51
C GLU A 32 -9.17 10.55 12.22
N LEU A 33 -9.35 11.34 13.29
CA LEU A 33 -9.61 12.78 13.19
C LEU A 33 -8.28 13.51 12.98
N THR A 34 -7.96 13.86 11.74
CA THR A 34 -6.68 14.51 11.41
C THR A 34 -6.68 16.02 11.67
N ASN A 35 -7.85 16.67 11.79
CA ASN A 35 -7.99 18.13 11.89
C ASN A 35 -9.06 18.53 12.93
N ARG A 36 -8.71 18.46 14.23
CA ARG A 36 -9.62 18.83 15.33
C ARG A 36 -9.99 20.33 15.24
N GLY A 37 -11.28 20.64 15.06
CA GLY A 37 -11.80 22.01 15.06
C GLY A 37 -12.19 22.60 13.69
N ASN A 38 -12.08 21.82 12.60
CA ASN A 38 -12.56 22.24 11.28
C ASN A 38 -13.79 21.41 10.87
N SER A 39 -14.98 22.01 10.92
CA SER A 39 -16.27 21.38 10.60
C SER A 39 -16.40 20.86 9.16
N LYS A 40 -15.47 21.22 8.27
CA LYS A 40 -15.43 20.72 6.88
C LYS A 40 -14.47 19.55 6.68
N SER A 41 -13.72 19.14 7.70
CA SER A 41 -12.75 18.05 7.59
C SER A 41 -13.43 16.70 7.69
N LYS A 42 -13.47 15.97 6.56
CA LYS A 42 -13.87 14.55 6.53
C LYS A 42 -12.68 13.67 6.95
N PRO A 43 -12.91 12.47 7.50
CA PRO A 43 -11.83 11.55 7.82
C PRO A 43 -11.09 11.21 6.52
N SER A 44 -9.75 11.28 6.53
CA SER A 44 -8.99 10.71 5.43
C SER A 44 -9.28 9.22 5.40
N LYS A 45 -9.65 8.69 4.24
CA LYS A 45 -9.72 7.23 4.05
C LYS A 45 -8.38 6.64 4.52
N PRO A 46 -8.38 5.51 5.25
CA PRO A 46 -7.15 4.81 5.56
C PRO A 46 -6.38 4.65 4.26
N VAL A 47 -5.14 5.16 4.21
CA VAL A 47 -4.29 4.96 3.04
C VAL A 47 -4.07 3.46 2.96
N GLU A 48 -4.76 2.80 2.03
CA GLU A 48 -4.54 1.38 1.77
C GLU A 48 -3.04 1.17 1.61
N SER A 49 -2.50 0.22 2.37
CA SER A 49 -1.08 -0.08 2.38
C SER A 49 -0.63 -0.34 0.93
N VAL A 50 0.22 0.55 0.39
CA VAL A 50 0.70 0.57 -1.00
C VAL A 50 1.70 -0.57 -1.27
N VAL A 51 1.63 -1.67 -0.51
CA VAL A 51 2.55 -2.80 -0.64
C VAL A 51 2.20 -3.52 -1.95
N PRO A 52 3.11 -3.52 -2.94
CA PRO A 52 2.84 -4.19 -4.20
C PRO A 52 2.72 -5.71 -3.94
N LYS A 53 1.58 -6.29 -4.32
CA LYS A 53 1.40 -7.74 -4.26
C LYS A 53 2.33 -8.40 -5.27
N LEU A 54 3.23 -9.24 -4.76
CA LEU A 54 4.20 -9.97 -5.56
C LEU A 54 3.69 -11.38 -5.89
N VAL A 55 3.75 -11.76 -7.16
CA VAL A 55 3.41 -13.10 -7.64
C VAL A 55 4.66 -13.73 -8.27
N ILE A 56 4.98 -14.96 -7.82
CA ILE A 56 6.06 -15.78 -8.37
C ILE A 56 5.41 -17.04 -8.91
N GLU A 57 5.26 -17.13 -10.23
CA GLU A 57 4.77 -18.36 -10.85
C GLU A 57 5.96 -19.22 -11.27
N ASN A 58 6.04 -20.40 -10.66
CA ASN A 58 6.80 -21.57 -11.09
C ASN A 58 8.22 -21.21 -11.62
N PRO A 59 9.22 -21.01 -10.74
CA PRO A 59 10.50 -20.42 -11.11
C PRO A 59 11.19 -21.24 -12.20
N LYS A 60 11.12 -20.75 -13.43
CA LYS A 60 11.91 -21.21 -14.59
C LYS A 60 12.97 -20.16 -14.86
N PHE A 61 14.10 -20.56 -15.43
CA PHE A 61 15.07 -19.56 -15.89
C PHE A 61 14.50 -18.81 -17.10
N PRO A 62 14.60 -17.46 -17.13
CA PRO A 62 15.11 -16.59 -16.07
C PRO A 62 14.12 -16.42 -14.90
N PHE A 63 14.64 -16.39 -13.67
CA PHE A 63 13.80 -16.12 -12.48
C PHE A 63 13.02 -14.83 -12.71
N SER A 64 11.71 -14.89 -12.49
CA SER A 64 10.82 -13.78 -12.80
C SER A 64 9.84 -13.52 -11.66
N LEU A 65 9.53 -12.24 -11.45
CA LEU A 65 8.52 -11.77 -10.51
C LEU A 65 7.55 -10.84 -11.21
N ARG A 66 6.29 -10.89 -10.78
CA ARG A 66 5.22 -10.01 -11.28
C ARG A 66 4.60 -9.24 -10.14
N PHE A 67 4.30 -7.97 -10.37
CA PHE A 67 3.64 -7.13 -9.39
C PHE A 67 2.86 -6.01 -10.07
N ILE A 68 1.78 -5.59 -9.42
CA ILE A 68 0.99 -4.44 -9.84
C ILE A 68 1.68 -3.17 -9.34
N THR A 69 1.91 -2.23 -10.26
CA THR A 69 2.42 -0.90 -9.92
C THR A 69 1.28 0.08 -9.68
N LEU A 70 1.51 1.15 -8.93
CA LEU A 70 0.60 2.29 -8.85
C LEU A 70 1.14 3.48 -9.63
N LYS A 71 0.27 4.20 -10.37
CA LYS A 71 0.66 5.39 -11.12
C LYS A 71 1.24 6.46 -10.19
N GLY A 72 2.37 7.04 -10.57
CA GLY A 72 3.05 8.10 -9.82
C GLY A 72 4.06 7.60 -8.79
N GLN A 73 4.10 6.29 -8.52
CA GLN A 73 5.08 5.67 -7.63
C GLN A 73 6.28 5.12 -8.41
N ASP A 74 7.46 5.23 -7.83
CA ASP A 74 8.69 4.64 -8.37
C ASP A 74 9.05 3.38 -7.57
N TYR A 75 9.50 2.34 -8.27
CA TYR A 75 9.84 1.07 -7.65
C TYR A 75 11.29 0.68 -7.98
N GLU A 76 11.94 0.01 -7.04
CA GLU A 76 13.22 -0.64 -7.23
C GLU A 76 13.08 -2.15 -7.04
N VAL A 77 13.52 -2.93 -8.03
CA VAL A 77 13.72 -4.36 -7.85
C VAL A 77 15.14 -4.56 -7.37
N GLN A 78 15.29 -5.22 -6.23
CA GLN A 78 16.58 -5.43 -5.60
C GLN A 78 16.81 -6.91 -5.33
N SER A 79 18.09 -7.30 -5.28
CA SER A 79 18.49 -8.66 -4.88
C SER A 79 19.58 -8.65 -3.81
N THR A 80 19.60 -9.71 -3.01
CA THR A 80 20.62 -9.95 -1.98
C THR A 80 20.95 -11.44 -1.89
N ALA A 81 22.16 -11.76 -1.43
CA ALA A 81 22.58 -13.12 -1.08
C ALA A 81 22.63 -13.34 0.44
N ASP A 82 22.67 -12.26 1.23
CA ASP A 82 22.96 -12.27 2.67
C ASP A 82 21.92 -11.52 3.53
N PHE A 83 20.90 -10.92 2.91
CA PHE A 83 19.91 -10.02 3.53
C PHE A 83 20.46 -8.72 4.13
N GLN A 84 21.77 -8.48 4.04
CA GLN A 84 22.44 -7.29 4.55
C GLN A 84 22.70 -6.29 3.41
N SER A 85 23.28 -6.78 2.32
CA SER A 85 23.67 -5.98 1.17
C SER A 85 22.66 -6.17 0.04
N TRP A 86 21.98 -5.09 -0.32
CA TRP A 86 20.96 -5.10 -1.38
C TRP A 86 21.45 -4.36 -2.62
N THR A 87 21.45 -5.04 -3.76
CA THR A 87 21.81 -4.46 -5.07
C THR A 87 20.55 -4.12 -5.85
N THR A 88 20.44 -2.89 -6.35
CA THR A 88 19.36 -2.50 -7.26
C THR A 88 19.60 -3.07 -8.65
N LEU A 89 18.61 -3.82 -9.16
CA LEU A 89 18.63 -4.46 -10.47
C LEU A 89 17.85 -3.68 -11.51
N ALA A 90 16.74 -3.06 -11.11
CA ALA A 90 15.90 -2.29 -11.99
C ALA A 90 15.19 -1.16 -11.25
N LYS A 91 14.92 -0.08 -11.98
CA LYS A 91 14.05 1.02 -11.57
C LYS A 91 12.83 1.04 -12.48
N ILE A 92 11.64 0.99 -11.90
CA ILE A 92 10.38 0.83 -12.61
C ILE A 92 9.46 2.00 -12.27
N LYS A 93 9.00 2.71 -13.30
CA LYS A 93 7.97 3.73 -13.16
C LYS A 93 6.60 3.09 -13.03
N GLY A 94 5.87 3.48 -12.00
CA GLY A 94 4.54 2.97 -11.74
C GLY A 94 3.50 3.58 -12.66
N THR A 95 2.65 2.72 -13.21
CA THR A 95 1.70 3.08 -14.28
C THR A 95 0.29 2.53 -14.03
N SER A 96 -0.01 2.05 -12.82
CA SER A 96 -1.26 1.34 -12.50
C SER A 96 -1.47 0.07 -13.33
N THR A 97 -0.38 -0.56 -13.78
CA THR A 97 -0.38 -1.80 -14.57
C THR A 97 0.55 -2.84 -13.95
N GLU A 98 0.31 -4.11 -14.28
CA GLU A 98 1.23 -5.19 -13.93
C GLU A 98 2.57 -5.00 -14.65
N LYS A 99 3.66 -5.26 -13.93
CA LYS A 99 5.00 -5.34 -14.48
C LYS A 99 5.60 -6.71 -14.20
N VAL A 100 6.33 -7.20 -15.19
CA VAL A 100 7.14 -8.41 -15.11
C VAL A 100 8.59 -8.00 -15.09
N PHE A 101 9.32 -8.46 -14.08
CA PHE A 101 10.78 -8.39 -14.04
C PHE A 101 11.34 -9.80 -14.21
N ALA A 102 12.38 -9.93 -15.04
CA ALA A 102 13.07 -11.19 -15.29
C ALA A 102 14.58 -10.99 -15.05
N ASP A 103 15.15 -11.69 -14.08
CA ASP A 103 16.59 -11.70 -13.82
C ASP A 103 17.28 -12.71 -14.73
N ARG A 104 17.92 -12.19 -15.78
CA ARG A 104 18.69 -12.99 -16.74
C ARG A 104 20.16 -13.16 -16.35
N ARG A 105 20.59 -12.60 -15.21
CA ARG A 105 21.96 -12.78 -14.74
C ARG A 105 22.16 -14.25 -14.39
N LYS A 106 23.35 -14.76 -14.66
CA LYS A 106 23.75 -16.07 -14.14
C LYS A 106 23.78 -15.98 -12.62
N ALA A 107 23.00 -16.81 -11.94
CA ALA A 107 23.06 -16.88 -10.48
C ALA A 107 24.46 -17.37 -10.07
N ILE A 108 25.21 -16.50 -9.39
CA ILE A 108 26.58 -16.80 -8.90
C ILE A 108 26.51 -17.36 -7.47
N TYR A 109 25.40 -17.15 -6.78
CA TYR A 109 25.19 -17.57 -5.40
C TYR A 109 24.26 -18.80 -5.32
N PRO A 110 24.48 -19.73 -4.37
CA PRO A 110 23.61 -20.89 -4.17
C PRO A 110 22.15 -20.51 -3.85
N ARG A 111 21.96 -19.33 -3.26
CA ARG A 111 20.66 -18.74 -2.96
C ARG A 111 20.69 -17.26 -3.30
N GLN A 112 19.61 -16.79 -3.90
CA GLN A 112 19.40 -15.39 -4.24
C GLN A 112 17.99 -14.99 -3.79
N TYR A 113 17.90 -13.88 -3.07
CA TYR A 113 16.65 -13.33 -2.59
C TYR A 113 16.33 -12.03 -3.31
N TYR A 114 15.04 -11.73 -3.46
CA TYR A 114 14.54 -10.60 -4.21
C TYR A 114 13.51 -9.83 -3.40
N ARG A 115 13.44 -8.52 -3.60
CA ARG A 115 12.36 -7.67 -3.11
C ARG A 115 12.01 -6.58 -4.13
N VAL A 116 10.78 -6.08 -4.02
CA VAL A 116 10.36 -4.84 -4.67
C VAL A 116 10.23 -3.78 -3.57
N LYS A 117 10.95 -2.67 -3.72
CA LYS A 117 10.91 -1.53 -2.79
C LYS A 117 10.23 -0.35 -3.46
N LEU A 118 9.34 0.35 -2.76
CA LEU A 118 8.90 1.68 -3.15
C LEU A 118 10.08 2.66 -2.96
N LYS A 119 10.33 3.51 -3.95
CA LYS A 119 11.28 4.60 -3.83
C LYS A 119 10.59 5.75 -3.12
N GLU A 120 11.17 6.16 -2.00
CA GLU A 120 10.76 7.37 -1.25
C GLU A 120 11.02 8.64 -2.05
#